data_AF-A0A928VQD2-F1
#
_entry.id   AF-A0A928VQD2-F1
#
_cell.length_a   1.000
_cell.length_b   1.000
_cell.length_c   1.000
_cell.angle_alpha   90.00
_cell.angle_beta   90.00
_cell.angle_gamma   90.00
#
_symmetry.space_group_name_H-M   'P 1'
#
loop_
_entity.id
_entity.type
_entity.pdbx_description
1 polymer ?
#
loop_
_entity_poly.entity_id
_entity_poly.type
_entity_poly.pdbx_seq_one_letter_code
_entity_poly.pdbx_strand_id
1 'polypeptide(L)' 'MSQETLQQIAAELQLFNTLEQKENFLFLLGALTARLISLKKAAEILNLDPEALLNILERMGLEFSYLTETDIALETAW' A
#
# COMPACT_ATOMS: atom_id res chain seq x y z
N MET A 1 5.50 -15.69 -11.91
CA MET A 1 4.17 -15.79 -11.29
C MET A 1 3.16 -16.22 -12.34
N SER A 2 2.24 -17.14 -12.03
CA SER A 2 1.15 -17.51 -12.95
C SER A 2 -0.08 -16.65 -12.70
N GLN A 3 -0.94 -16.52 -13.72
CA GLN A 3 -2.17 -15.73 -13.68
C GLN A 3 -3.14 -16.21 -12.59
N GLU A 4 -3.10 -17.52 -12.30
CA GLU A 4 -3.89 -18.20 -11.28
C GLU A 4 -3.54 -17.76 -9.85
N THR A 5 -2.26 -17.58 -9.56
CA THR A 5 -1.78 -17.09 -8.25
C THR A 5 -2.25 -15.66 -8.00
N LEU A 6 -2.22 -14.80 -9.03
CA LEU A 6 -2.70 -13.43 -8.93
C LEU A 6 -4.22 -13.37 -8.70
N GLN A 7 -4.99 -14.28 -9.31
CA GLN A 7 -6.44 -14.37 -9.12
C GLN A 7 -6.82 -14.84 -7.71
N GLN A 8 -6.10 -15.81 -7.14
CA GLN A 8 -6.32 -16.24 -5.75
C GLN A 8 -6.03 -15.12 -4.75
N ILE A 9 -4.90 -14.41 -4.93
CA ILE A 9 -4.55 -13.25 -4.10
C ILE A 9 -5.62 -12.16 -4.24
N ALA A 10 -6.08 -11.85 -5.44
CA ALA A 10 -7.15 -10.87 -5.67
C ALA A 10 -8.51 -11.28 -5.07
N ALA A 11 -8.81 -12.58 -5.01
CA ALA A 11 -10.05 -13.11 -4.44
C ALA A 11 -10.05 -13.08 -2.90
N GLU A 12 -8.89 -13.31 -2.26
CA GLU A 12 -8.72 -13.15 -0.81
C GLU A 12 -8.68 -11.66 -0.41
N LEU A 13 -8.12 -10.81 -1.27
CA LEU A 13 -8.04 -9.36 -1.10
C LEU A 13 -9.28 -8.66 -1.65
N GLN A 14 -10.48 -8.96 -1.13
CA GLN A 14 -11.71 -8.17 -1.38
C GLN A 14 -11.63 -6.72 -0.81
N LEU A 15 -10.48 -6.08 -0.93
CA LEU A 15 -10.19 -4.74 -0.42
C LEU A 15 -10.85 -3.66 -1.27
N PHE A 16 -11.03 -3.89 -2.58
CA PHE A 16 -11.40 -2.84 -3.53
C PHE A 16 -12.50 -3.30 -4.50
N ASN A 17 -13.74 -2.99 -4.14
CA ASN A 17 -14.96 -3.36 -4.87
C ASN A 17 -15.31 -2.34 -5.96
N THR A 18 -14.74 -1.12 -5.92
CA THR A 18 -14.98 -0.06 -6.91
C THR A 18 -13.70 0.28 -7.70
N LEU A 19 -13.86 0.88 -8.88
CA LEU A 19 -12.73 1.38 -9.68
C LEU A 19 -11.94 2.45 -8.91
N GLU A 20 -12.64 3.39 -8.29
CA GLU A 20 -12.05 4.46 -7.46
C GLU A 20 -11.17 3.90 -6.33
N GLN A 21 -11.63 2.85 -5.65
CA GLN A 21 -10.85 2.17 -4.62
C GLN A 21 -9.55 1.57 -5.17
N LYS A 22 -9.57 1.04 -6.40
CA LYS A 22 -8.37 0.50 -7.07
C LYS A 22 -7.41 1.60 -7.49
N GLU A 23 -7.93 2.72 -8.01
CA GLU A 23 -7.13 3.89 -8.38
C GLU A 23 -6.45 4.51 -7.15
N ASN A 24 -7.18 4.67 -6.05
CA ASN A 24 -6.64 5.16 -4.77
C ASN A 24 -5.54 4.22 -4.24
N PHE A 25 -5.73 2.91 -4.33
CA PHE A 25 -4.70 1.95 -3.92
C PHE A 25 -3.43 2.07 -4.78
N LEU A 26 -3.55 2.17 -6.10
CA LEU A 26 -2.40 2.35 -6.99
C LEU A 26 -1.66 3.66 -6.70
N PHE A 27 -2.40 4.75 -6.44
CA PHE A 27 -1.81 6.02 -6.05
C PHE A 27 -1.02 5.89 -4.74
N LEU A 28 -1.59 5.22 -3.74
CA LEU A 28 -0.92 4.99 -2.45
C LEU A 28 0.32 4.12 -2.56
N LEU A 29 0.30 3.07 -3.39
CA LEU A 29 1.48 2.27 -3.68
C LEU A 29 2.59 3.11 -4.32
N GLY A 30 2.23 4.00 -5.25
CA GLY A 30 3.17 4.95 -5.85
C GLY A 30 3.78 5.90 -4.80
N ALA A 31 2.94 6.46 -3.93
CA ALA A 31 3.40 7.35 -2.86
C ALA A 31 4.30 6.63 -1.84
N LEU A 32 3.98 5.39 -1.47
CA LEU A 32 4.78 4.56 -0.56
C LEU A 32 6.15 4.22 -1.17
N THR A 33 6.17 3.75 -2.42
CA THR A 33 7.43 3.38 -3.10
C THR A 33 8.31 4.59 -3.36
N ALA A 34 7.72 5.77 -3.55
CA ALA A 34 8.42 7.04 -3.64
C ALA A 34 8.80 7.64 -2.28
N ARG A 35 8.48 6.97 -1.16
CA ARG A 35 8.73 7.43 0.23
C ARG A 35 8.10 8.79 0.54
N LEU A 36 6.98 9.11 -0.09
CA LEU A 36 6.23 10.35 0.16
C LEU A 36 5.31 10.25 1.38
N ILE A 37 4.88 9.03 1.71
CA ILE A 37 4.05 8.74 2.88
C ILE A 37 4.58 7.51 3.61
N SER A 38 4.29 7.46 4.91
CA SER A 38 4.57 6.32 5.77
C SER A 38 3.56 5.19 5.58
N LEU A 39 3.96 3.96 5.94
CA LEU A 39 3.05 2.81 6.01
C LEU A 39 1.82 3.10 6.87
N LYS A 40 2.03 3.80 8.00
CA LYS A 40 0.95 4.17 8.92
C LYS A 40 -0.08 5.08 8.23
N LYS A 41 0.39 6.13 7.54
CA LYS A 41 -0.47 7.06 6.82
C LYS A 41 -1.25 6.36 5.69
N ALA A 42 -0.59 5.47 4.94
CA ALA A 42 -1.25 4.68 3.91
C ALA A 42 -2.32 3.74 4.49
N ALA A 43 -2.04 3.10 5.63
CA ALA A 43 -3.00 2.23 6.32
C ALA A 43 -4.21 3.02 6.82
N GLU A 44 -4.00 4.22 7.39
CA GLU A 44 -5.08 5.14 7.78
C GLU A 44 -6.00 5.50 6.59
N ILE A 45 -5.42 5.85 5.43
CA ILE A 45 -6.19 6.21 4.22
C ILE A 45 -7.00 5.01 3.70
N LEU A 46 -6.44 3.81 3.79
CA LEU A 46 -7.12 2.57 3.38
C LEU A 46 -8.07 2.01 4.44
N ASN A 47 -8.14 2.63 5.62
CA ASN A 47 -8.87 2.12 6.78
C ASN A 47 -8.48 0.68 7.12
N LEU A 48 -7.17 0.41 7.10
CA LEU A 48 -6.56 -0.87 7.43
C LEU A 48 -5.67 -0.73 8.67
N ASP A 49 -5.45 -1.85 9.34
CA ASP A 49 -4.36 -1.94 10.29
C ASP A 49 -3.00 -1.90 9.56
N PRO A 50 -1.96 -1.20 10.07
CA PRO A 50 -0.65 -1.14 9.43
C PRO A 50 0.01 -2.50 9.20
N GLU A 51 -0.18 -3.47 10.12
CA GLU A 51 0.34 -4.83 9.99
C GLU A 51 -0.42 -5.60 8.91
N ALA A 52 -1.73 -5.37 8.78
CA ALA A 52 -2.50 -5.90 7.67
C ALA A 52 -2.01 -5.36 6.32
N LEU A 53 -1.75 -4.04 6.22
CA LEU A 53 -1.20 -3.45 5.00
C LEU A 53 0.19 -4.00 4.68
N LEU A 54 1.06 -4.17 5.67
CA LEU A 54 2.39 -4.75 5.49
C LEU A 54 2.29 -6.18 4.91
N ASN A 55 1.43 -7.03 5.49
CA ASN A 55 1.19 -8.39 5.01
C ASN A 55 0.69 -8.41 3.55
N ILE A 56 -0.13 -7.44 3.15
CA ILE A 56 -0.61 -7.30 1.76
C ILE A 56 0.56 -6.97 0.83
N LEU A 57 1.40 -6.00 1.20
CA LEU A 57 2.57 -5.59 0.42
C LEU A 57 3.56 -6.76 0.24
N GLU A 58 3.82 -7.51 1.31
CA GLU A 58 4.68 -8.70 1.28
C GLU A 58 4.12 -9.79 0.36
N ARG A 59 2.82 -10.08 0.43
CA ARG A 59 2.14 -11.04 -0.46
C ARG A 59 2.16 -10.60 -1.93
N MET A 60 2.23 -9.29 -2.19
CA MET A 60 2.40 -8.72 -3.53
C MET A 60 3.86 -8.74 -4.01
N GLY A 61 4.82 -9.09 -3.14
CA GLY A 61 6.25 -9.03 -3.45
C GLY A 61 6.79 -7.61 -3.54
N LEU A 62 6.14 -6.65 -2.87
CA LEU A 62 6.60 -5.26 -2.81
C LEU A 62 7.48 -5.07 -1.58
N GLU A 63 8.75 -4.74 -1.81
CA GLU A 63 9.67 -4.38 -0.73
C GLU A 63 9.31 -2.98 -0.18
N PHE A 64 8.92 -2.93 1.09
CA PHE A 64 8.66 -1.67 1.79
C PHE A 64 9.94 -1.16 2.45
N SER A 65 10.24 0.14 2.27
CA SER A 65 11.31 0.84 2.98
C SER A 65 10.69 1.86 3.93
N TYR A 66 11.15 1.87 5.19
CA TYR A 66 10.79 2.91 6.14
C TYR A 66 11.33 4.29 5.69
N LEU A 67 10.63 5.34 6.12
CA LEU A 67 11.01 6.73 5.85
C LEU A 67 12.34 7.08 6.56
N THR A 68 13.18 7.84 5.87
CA THR A 68 14.37 8.49 6.44
C THR A 68 13.98 9.83 7.11
N GLU A 69 14.90 10.45 7.85
CA GLU A 69 14.65 11.77 8.46
C GLU A 69 14.27 12.85 7.43
N THR A 70 14.82 12.78 6.22
CA THR A 70 14.46 13.68 5.11
C THR A 70 13.04 13.42 4.61
N ASP A 71 12.64 12.16 4.53
CA ASP A 71 11.30 11.77 4.08
C ASP A 71 10.23 12.18 5.10
N ILE A 72 10.53 12.09 6.40
CA ILE A 72 9.64 12.54 7.48
C ILE A 72 9.34 14.04 7.35
N ALA A 73 10.36 14.85 7.08
CA ALA A 73 10.19 16.29 6.89
C ALA A 73 9.27 16.62 5.70
N LEU A 74 9.32 15.83 4.63
CA LEU A 74 8.43 15.96 3.46
C LEU A 74 7.00 15.53 3.78
N GLU A 75 6.81 14.42 4.50
CA GLU A 75 5.48 13.91 4.87
C GLU A 75 4.74 14.91 5.80
N THR A 76 5.46 15.60 6.69
CA THR A 76 4.85 16.53 7.66
C THR A 76 4.28 17.79 7.00
N ALA A 77 4.69 18.09 5.77
CA ALA A 77 4.25 19.26 4.99
C ALA A 77 2.98 18.99 4.16
N TRP A 78 2.44 17.78 4.20
CA TRP A 78 1.33 17.31 3.36
C TRP A 78 -0.02 17.28 4.10
#